data_AF-A0A373C9G4-F1
#
_entry.id   AF-A0A373C9G4-F1
#
_cell.length_a   1.000
_cell.length_b   1.000
_cell.length_c   1.000
_cell.angle_alpha   90.00
_cell.angle_beta   90.00
_cell.angle_gamma   90.00
#
_symmetry.space_group_name_H-M   'P 1'
#
loop_
_entity.id
_entity.type
_entity.pdbx_description
1 polymer ?
#
loop_
_entity_poly.entity_id
_entity_poly.type
_entity_poly.pdbx_seq_one_letter_code
_entity_poly.pdbx_strand_id
1 'polypeptide(L)'
;MIELNSKIKNALIKIGFIERYEELSNKFNAKRTPSSNRLAYIDSEEVMETIQDLGYSPVFDVKEKFYKIKEEQIGKITLEVHIILRYGMVDLVWIVRENGELLLGAPWGTYSRRLIDNNYRIKKPIIGTYEDLEEILKITFKMYEDFKSTLTGN
;
A
#
# COMPACT_ATOMS: atom_id res chain seq x y z
N MET A 1 8.19 -11.61 -17.55
CA MET A 1 7.60 -11.24 -16.24
C MET A 1 8.71 -11.41 -15.22
N ILE A 2 9.06 -10.39 -14.44
CA ILE A 2 10.03 -10.57 -13.35
C ILE A 2 9.28 -11.25 -12.21
N GLU A 3 9.72 -12.45 -11.83
CA GLU A 3 9.12 -13.21 -10.76
C GLU A 3 9.38 -12.53 -9.40
N LEU A 4 8.42 -12.61 -8.49
CA LEU A 4 8.62 -12.14 -7.12
C LEU A 4 9.63 -13.04 -6.41
N ASN A 5 10.45 -12.45 -5.55
CA ASN A 5 11.26 -13.22 -4.61
C ASN A 5 10.37 -14.22 -3.85
N SER A 6 10.83 -15.47 -3.70
CA SER A 6 10.03 -16.57 -3.14
C SER A 6 9.53 -16.29 -1.72
N LYS A 7 10.34 -15.63 -0.88
CA LYS A 7 9.97 -15.22 0.47
C LYS A 7 8.80 -14.24 0.46
N ILE A 8 8.87 -13.24 -0.44
CA ILE A 8 7.81 -12.24 -0.64
C ILE A 8 6.53 -12.90 -1.16
N LYS A 9 6.66 -13.76 -2.18
CA LYS A 9 5.53 -14.49 -2.78
C LYS A 9 4.79 -15.31 -1.73
N ASN A 10 5.51 -16.09 -0.92
CA ASN A 10 4.92 -16.91 0.13
C ASN A 10 4.23 -16.07 1.20
N ALA A 11 4.82 -14.95 1.60
CA ALA A 11 4.21 -14.05 2.57
C ALA A 11 2.90 -13.44 2.04
N LEU A 12 2.88 -12.95 0.80
CA LEU A 12 1.68 -12.39 0.16
C LEU A 12 0.55 -13.42 0.03
N ILE A 13 0.88 -14.68 -0.32
CA ILE A 13 -0.10 -15.77 -0.39
C ILE A 13 -0.67 -16.06 1.00
N LYS A 14 0.19 -16.20 2.02
CA LYS A 14 -0.23 -16.57 3.37
C LYS A 14 -1.15 -15.53 4.03
N ILE A 15 -0.98 -14.24 3.73
CA ILE A 15 -1.86 -13.20 4.26
C ILE A 15 -3.15 -12.99 3.43
N GLY A 16 -3.36 -13.77 2.37
CA GLY A 16 -4.49 -13.61 1.46
C GLY A 16 -4.47 -12.26 0.73
N PHE A 17 -3.30 -11.78 0.31
CA PHE A 17 -3.14 -10.41 -0.20
C PHE A 17 -4.12 -10.07 -1.33
N ILE A 18 -4.30 -10.98 -2.29
CA ILE A 18 -5.16 -10.73 -3.47
C ILE A 18 -6.60 -10.48 -3.06
N GLU A 19 -7.19 -11.39 -2.28
CA GLU A 19 -8.58 -11.31 -1.85
C GLU A 19 -8.83 -10.00 -1.08
N ARG A 20 -7.96 -9.69 -0.11
CA ARG A 20 -8.06 -8.46 0.68
C ARG A 20 -7.90 -7.20 -0.16
N TYR A 21 -7.01 -7.21 -1.16
CA TYR A 21 -6.85 -6.07 -2.05
C TYR A 21 -8.01 -5.90 -3.02
N GLU A 22 -8.65 -6.99 -3.46
CA GLU A 22 -9.88 -6.95 -4.24
C GLU A 22 -11.04 -6.38 -3.42
N GLU A 23 -11.22 -6.83 -2.19
CA GLU A 23 -12.22 -6.29 -1.27
C GLU A 23 -12.02 -4.79 -1.06
N LEU A 24 -10.79 -4.36 -0.78
CA LEU A 24 -10.44 -2.95 -0.64
C LEU A 24 -10.75 -2.16 -1.91
N SER A 25 -10.29 -2.65 -3.08
CA SER A 25 -10.54 -1.99 -4.37
C SER A 25 -12.02 -1.94 -4.72
N ASN A 26 -12.79 -2.96 -4.38
CA ASN A 26 -14.23 -3.02 -4.66
C ASN A 26 -15.02 -2.11 -3.74
N LYS A 27 -14.62 -1.98 -2.48
CA LYS A 27 -15.25 -1.05 -1.53
C LYS A 27 -15.06 0.40 -1.95
N PHE A 28 -13.85 0.77 -2.36
CA PHE A 28 -13.48 2.14 -2.74
C PHE A 28 -13.34 2.28 -4.27
N ASN A 29 -14.41 1.99 -5.01
CA ASN A 29 -14.37 1.93 -6.47
C ASN A 29 -14.89 3.21 -7.16
N ALA A 30 -14.66 3.30 -8.47
CA ALA A 30 -15.05 4.46 -9.28
C ALA A 30 -16.57 4.64 -9.48
N LYS A 31 -17.37 3.60 -9.25
CA LYS A 31 -18.85 3.70 -9.28
C LYS A 31 -19.35 4.39 -8.01
N ARG A 32 -18.76 4.08 -6.84
CA ARG A 32 -19.03 4.76 -5.57
C ARG A 32 -18.59 6.22 -5.61
N THR A 33 -17.37 6.46 -6.11
CA THR A 33 -16.77 7.79 -6.18
C THR A 33 -16.39 8.13 -7.63
N PRO A 34 -17.35 8.67 -8.42
CA PRO A 34 -17.10 9.09 -9.79
C PRO A 34 -16.12 10.26 -9.84
N SER A 35 -15.49 10.50 -10.99
CA SER A 35 -14.39 11.47 -11.14
C SER A 35 -14.73 12.89 -10.64
N SER A 36 -15.98 13.34 -10.77
CA SER A 36 -16.44 14.65 -10.29
C SER A 36 -16.46 14.78 -8.77
N ASN A 37 -16.50 13.65 -8.05
CA ASN A 37 -16.66 13.60 -6.60
C ASN A 37 -15.38 13.12 -5.90
N ARG A 38 -14.28 12.97 -6.64
CA ARG A 38 -13.00 12.53 -6.08
C ARG A 38 -12.34 13.67 -5.33
N LEU A 39 -11.68 13.33 -4.23
CA LEU A 39 -10.78 14.25 -3.54
C LEU A 39 -9.51 14.43 -4.38
N ALA A 40 -9.58 15.31 -5.38
CA ALA A 40 -8.50 15.51 -6.34
C ALA A 40 -7.37 16.40 -5.80
N TYR A 41 -7.72 17.36 -4.95
CA TYR A 41 -6.79 18.23 -4.23
C TYR A 41 -6.59 17.66 -2.83
N ILE A 42 -5.34 17.37 -2.50
CA ILE A 42 -4.94 16.76 -1.25
C ILE A 42 -4.22 17.82 -0.44
N ASP A 43 -4.71 18.04 0.78
CA ASP A 43 -4.00 18.75 1.81
C ASP A 43 -2.98 17.80 2.43
N SER A 44 -1.72 18.20 2.44
CA SER A 44 -0.66 17.35 2.97
C SER A 44 -0.69 17.25 4.48
N GLU A 45 -1.17 18.27 5.19
CA GLU A 45 -1.23 18.27 6.66
C GLU A 45 -2.28 17.25 7.13
N GLU A 46 -3.48 17.28 6.55
CA GLU A 46 -4.57 16.33 6.83
C GLU A 46 -4.14 14.86 6.62
N VAL A 47 -3.38 14.57 5.56
CA VAL A 47 -2.87 13.21 5.31
C VAL A 47 -1.86 12.80 6.36
N MET A 48 -0.97 13.71 6.75
CA MET A 48 0.06 13.42 7.74
C MET A 48 -0.57 13.17 9.12
N GLU A 49 -1.53 14.00 9.53
CA GLU A 49 -2.30 13.83 10.77
C GLU A 49 -3.07 12.51 10.75
N THR A 50 -3.78 12.19 9.66
CA THR A 50 -4.50 10.90 9.51
C THR A 50 -3.56 9.71 9.74
N ILE A 51 -2.35 9.74 9.16
CA ILE A 51 -1.38 8.65 9.34
C ILE A 51 -0.85 8.59 10.79
N GLN A 52 -0.63 9.76 11.41
CA GLN A 52 -0.17 9.87 12.80
C GLN A 52 -1.19 9.34 13.80
N ASP A 53 -2.47 9.64 13.60
CA ASP A 53 -3.58 9.13 14.41
C ASP A 53 -3.71 7.61 14.33
N LEU A 54 -3.27 7.01 13.21
CA LEU A 54 -3.19 5.56 13.02
C LEU A 54 -1.92 4.94 13.63
N GLY A 55 -1.09 5.73 14.31
CA GLY A 55 0.08 5.26 15.06
C GLY A 55 1.37 5.20 14.26
N TYR A 56 1.42 5.77 13.05
CA TYR A 56 2.62 5.77 12.20
C TYR A 56 3.22 7.18 12.06
N SER A 57 4.53 7.26 11.82
CA SER A 57 5.19 8.55 11.58
C SER A 57 5.48 8.74 10.08
N PRO A 58 4.72 9.59 9.38
CA PRO A 58 4.95 9.88 7.97
C PRO A 58 5.99 10.98 7.76
N VAL A 59 6.64 10.95 6.60
CA VAL A 59 7.43 12.04 6.01
C VAL A 59 7.00 12.20 4.56
N PHE A 60 6.73 13.42 4.12
CA PHE A 60 6.41 13.68 2.72
C PHE A 60 7.68 13.88 1.88
N ASP A 61 7.85 13.06 0.84
CA ASP A 61 8.89 13.26 -0.16
C ASP A 61 8.41 14.28 -1.19
N VAL A 62 8.91 15.51 -1.09
CA VAL A 62 8.52 16.63 -1.97
C VAL A 62 8.89 16.38 -3.43
N LYS A 63 10.00 15.68 -3.68
CA LYS A 63 10.55 15.47 -5.03
C LYS A 63 9.71 14.44 -5.78
N GLU A 64 9.48 13.30 -5.15
CA GLU A 64 8.77 12.18 -5.76
C GLU A 64 7.25 12.22 -5.50
N LYS A 65 6.80 13.12 -4.60
CA LYS A 65 5.40 13.43 -4.27
C LYS A 65 4.64 12.23 -3.68
N PHE A 66 5.19 11.64 -2.61
CA PHE A 66 4.54 10.58 -1.85
C PHE A 66 4.81 10.68 -0.35
N TYR A 67 3.97 10.04 0.45
CA TYR A 67 4.16 9.92 1.90
C TYR A 67 4.92 8.63 2.20
N LYS A 68 6.01 8.75 2.93
CA LYS A 68 6.83 7.64 3.40
C LYS A 68 6.55 7.40 4.87
N ILE A 69 6.17 6.17 5.22
CA ILE A 69 6.19 5.71 6.60
C ILE A 69 7.64 5.37 6.96
N LYS A 70 8.05 5.74 8.18
CA LYS A 70 9.39 5.48 8.70
C LYS A 70 9.81 4.03 8.48
N GLU A 71 11.06 3.84 8.07
CA GLU A 71 11.67 2.51 7.89
C GLU A 71 11.72 1.76 9.22
N GLU A 72 11.30 0.49 9.17
CA GLU A 72 11.43 -0.46 10.28
C GLU A 72 12.49 -1.50 9.96
N GLN A 73 13.44 -1.70 10.88
CA GLN A 73 14.46 -2.75 10.79
C GLN A 73 14.09 -3.91 11.70
N ILE A 74 13.96 -5.11 11.13
CA ILE A 74 13.74 -6.36 11.88
C ILE A 74 14.80 -7.39 11.45
N GLY A 75 15.80 -7.59 12.30
CA GLY A 75 16.93 -8.47 12.00
C GLY A 75 17.68 -7.98 10.77
N LYS A 76 17.60 -8.73 9.65
CA LYS A 76 18.22 -8.39 8.36
C LYS A 76 17.26 -7.68 7.38
N ILE A 77 15.98 -7.57 7.74
CA ILE A 77 14.94 -7.04 6.87
C ILE A 77 14.68 -5.57 7.19
N THR A 78 14.59 -4.74 6.17
CA THR A 78 14.01 -3.38 6.25
C THR A 78 12.65 -3.37 5.56
N LEU A 79 11.71 -2.62 6.15
CA LEU A 79 10.37 -2.44 5.64
C LEU A 79 10.02 -0.95 5.59
N GLU A 80 9.45 -0.52 4.47
CA GLU A 80 8.93 0.83 4.30
C GLU A 80 7.58 0.78 3.58
N VAL A 81 6.71 1.76 3.84
CA VAL A 81 5.44 1.92 3.13
C VAL A 81 5.43 3.28 2.45
N HIS A 82 5.19 3.30 1.14
CA HIS A 82 4.94 4.54 0.40
C HIS A 82 3.46 4.61 0.03
N ILE A 83 2.86 5.79 0.28
CA ILE A 83 1.47 6.12 -0.04
C ILE A 83 1.50 7.26 -1.05
N ILE A 84 0.93 7.02 -2.23
CA ILE A 84 0.89 8.00 -3.31
C ILE A 84 -0.58 8.36 -3.54
N LEU A 85 -0.91 9.65 -3.39
CA LEU A 85 -2.24 10.18 -3.60
C LEU A 85 -2.25 11.04 -4.86
N ARG A 86 -3.06 10.67 -5.84
CA ARG A 86 -3.14 11.43 -7.11
C ARG A 86 -4.53 11.35 -7.73
N TYR A 87 -5.16 12.50 -7.95
CA TYR A 87 -6.51 12.61 -8.55
C TYR A 87 -7.55 11.72 -7.82
N GLY A 88 -7.48 11.71 -6.49
CA GLY A 88 -8.31 10.86 -5.62
C GLY A 88 -8.06 9.36 -5.73
N MET A 89 -6.96 8.91 -6.36
CA MET A 89 -6.54 7.51 -6.34
C MET A 89 -5.46 7.29 -5.30
N VAL A 90 -5.55 6.16 -4.59
CA VAL A 90 -4.56 5.72 -3.61
C VAL A 90 -3.71 4.62 -4.24
N ASP A 91 -2.41 4.85 -4.38
CA ASP A 91 -1.43 3.84 -4.76
C ASP A 91 -0.52 3.52 -3.59
N LEU A 92 -0.27 2.23 -3.38
CA LEU A 92 0.45 1.71 -2.22
C LEU A 92 1.65 0.92 -2.69
N VAL A 93 2.79 1.14 -2.05
CA VAL A 93 4.02 0.40 -2.31
C VAL A 93 4.57 -0.07 -0.97
N TRP A 94 4.85 -1.37 -0.89
CA TRP A 94 5.71 -1.90 0.18
C TRP A 94 7.12 -2.03 -0.37
N ILE A 95 8.07 -1.50 0.38
CA ILE A 95 9.49 -1.69 0.11
C ILE A 95 10.04 -2.66 1.12
N VAL A 96 10.69 -3.69 0.62
CA VAL A 96 11.33 -4.73 1.44
C VAL A 96 12.75 -4.88 0.96
N ARG A 97 13.71 -4.77 1.87
CA ARG A 97 15.10 -5.15 1.60
C ARG A 97 15.59 -6.16 2.60
N GLU A 98 16.48 -7.04 2.18
CA GLU A 98 17.18 -7.99 3.06
C GLU A 98 18.69 -7.79 2.89
N ASN A 99 19.41 -7.47 3.97
CA ASN A 99 20.82 -7.05 3.93
C ASN A 99 21.09 -5.90 2.93
N GLY A 100 20.12 -4.99 2.77
CA GLY A 100 20.20 -3.88 1.81
C GLY A 100 19.79 -4.21 0.37
N GLU A 101 19.62 -5.49 0.02
CA GLU A 101 19.17 -5.90 -1.32
C GLU A 101 17.64 -5.78 -1.45
N LEU A 102 17.17 -5.11 -2.51
CA LEU A 102 15.75 -4.89 -2.76
C LEU A 102 15.04 -6.18 -3.17
N LEU A 103 14.09 -6.64 -2.34
CA LEU A 103 13.26 -7.81 -2.61
C LEU A 103 11.88 -7.44 -3.17
N LEU A 104 11.33 -6.30 -2.73
CA LEU A 104 10.03 -5.78 -3.15
C LEU A 104 10.06 -4.25 -3.15
N GLY A 105 9.40 -3.63 -4.12
CA GLY A 105 9.31 -2.16 -4.22
C GLY A 105 8.40 -1.72 -5.37
N ALA A 106 7.40 -2.53 -5.70
CA ALA A 106 6.48 -2.26 -6.81
C ALA A 106 5.10 -1.89 -6.27
N PRO A 107 4.29 -1.11 -7.01
CA PRO A 107 2.92 -0.81 -6.60
C PRO A 107 2.07 -2.08 -6.45
N TRP A 108 1.17 -2.09 -5.47
CA TRP A 108 0.26 -3.21 -5.19
C TRP A 108 -0.52 -3.68 -6.42
N GLY A 109 -0.94 -2.75 -7.28
CA GLY A 109 -1.61 -3.05 -8.56
C GLY A 109 -0.78 -3.91 -9.54
N THR A 110 0.50 -4.12 -9.26
CA THR A 110 1.37 -5.02 -10.03
C THR A 110 1.46 -6.43 -9.43
N TYR A 111 1.10 -6.62 -8.16
CA TYR A 111 1.32 -7.90 -7.46
C TYR A 111 0.43 -9.01 -8.01
N SER A 112 -0.83 -8.72 -8.30
CA SER A 112 -1.74 -9.70 -8.92
C SER A 112 -1.23 -10.20 -10.27
N ARG A 113 -0.53 -9.35 -11.02
CA ARG A 113 0.11 -9.74 -12.29
C ARG A 113 1.22 -10.77 -12.11
N ARG A 114 1.90 -10.71 -10.97
CA ARG A 114 3.06 -11.55 -10.63
C ARG A 114 2.65 -12.80 -9.85
N LEU A 115 1.48 -12.77 -9.20
CA LEU A 115 0.96 -13.87 -8.38
C LEU A 115 -0.03 -14.77 -9.13
N ILE A 116 -0.82 -14.22 -10.06
CA ILE A 116 -1.91 -14.94 -10.74
C ILE A 116 -1.63 -15.02 -12.25
N ASP A 117 -1.78 -13.90 -12.96
CA ASP A 117 -1.65 -13.84 -14.41
C ASP A 117 -1.26 -12.45 -14.88
N ASN A 118 -0.44 -12.36 -15.93
CA ASN A 118 0.05 -11.10 -16.50
C ASN A 118 -1.05 -10.11 -16.89
N ASN A 119 -2.28 -10.56 -17.14
CA ASN A 119 -3.45 -9.76 -17.50
C ASN A 119 -4.42 -9.50 -16.35
N TYR A 120 -4.19 -10.08 -15.16
CA TYR A 120 -5.01 -9.82 -13.99
C TYR A 120 -4.83 -8.38 -13.50
N ARG A 121 -5.91 -7.63 -13.30
CA ARG A 121 -5.86 -6.21 -12.91
C ARG A 121 -6.82 -5.95 -11.76
N ILE A 122 -6.27 -5.51 -10.63
CA ILE A 122 -7.05 -4.93 -9.54
C ILE A 122 -6.91 -3.41 -9.65
N LYS A 123 -8.04 -2.68 -9.56
CA LYS A 123 -8.03 -1.22 -9.67
C LYS A 123 -7.50 -0.61 -8.37
N LYS A 124 -7.04 0.63 -8.44
CA LYS A 124 -6.64 1.38 -7.25
C LYS A 124 -7.90 1.82 -6.48
N PRO A 125 -7.87 1.82 -5.14
CA PRO A 125 -8.88 2.47 -4.33
C PRO A 125 -9.02 3.96 -4.69
N ILE A 126 -10.23 4.48 -4.59
CA ILE A 126 -10.60 5.86 -4.90
C ILE A 126 -11.25 6.51 -3.68
N ILE A 127 -10.78 7.70 -3.34
CA ILE A 127 -11.25 8.50 -2.21
C ILE A 127 -12.08 9.70 -2.69
N GLY A 128 -13.20 9.93 -2.00
CA GLY A 128 -14.00 11.15 -2.09
C GLY A 128 -13.78 12.09 -0.91
N THR A 129 -13.31 11.56 0.22
CA THR A 129 -13.11 12.30 1.48
C THR A 129 -11.87 11.80 2.24
N TYR A 130 -11.50 12.46 3.33
CA TYR A 130 -10.42 11.99 4.21
C TYR A 130 -10.84 10.79 5.06
N GLU A 131 -12.12 10.62 5.38
CA GLU A 131 -12.62 9.41 6.05
C GLU A 131 -12.43 8.17 5.16
N ASP A 132 -12.60 8.31 3.83
CA ASP A 132 -12.25 7.24 2.89
C ASP A 132 -10.76 6.88 2.98
N LEU A 133 -9.90 7.91 3.04
CA LEU A 133 -8.46 7.72 3.17
C LEU A 133 -8.10 7.02 4.48
N GLU A 134 -8.64 7.48 5.61
CA GLU A 134 -8.43 6.90 6.93
C GLU A 134 -8.82 5.42 6.94
N GLU A 135 -9.98 5.07 6.38
CA GLU A 135 -10.44 3.68 6.32
C GLU A 135 -9.56 2.80 5.42
N ILE A 136 -9.13 3.32 4.26
CA ILE A 136 -8.16 2.63 3.39
C ILE A 136 -6.84 2.40 4.14
N LEU A 137 -6.35 3.39 4.87
CA LEU A 137 -5.10 3.31 5.61
C LEU A 137 -5.20 2.32 6.78
N LYS A 138 -6.31 2.28 7.53
CA LYS A 138 -6.57 1.26 8.56
C LYS A 138 -6.46 -0.16 8.00
N ILE A 139 -7.08 -0.43 6.84
CA ILE A 139 -7.01 -1.74 6.18
C ILE A 139 -5.59 -2.02 5.70
N THR A 140 -4.94 -1.02 5.10
CA THR A 140 -3.58 -1.11 4.57
C THR A 140 -2.57 -1.44 5.67
N PHE A 141 -2.63 -0.75 6.81
CA PHE A 141 -1.71 -0.98 7.92
C PHE A 141 -1.95 -2.32 8.58
N LYS A 142 -3.20 -2.76 8.72
CA LYS A 142 -3.48 -4.14 9.16
C LYS A 142 -2.86 -5.18 8.22
N MET A 143 -3.00 -5.02 6.91
CA MET A 143 -2.36 -5.90 5.91
C MET A 143 -0.83 -5.86 6.00
N TYR A 144 -0.27 -4.69 6.26
CA TYR A 144 1.17 -4.49 6.41
C TYR A 144 1.72 -5.19 7.66
N GLU A 145 1.04 -5.10 8.80
CA GLU A 145 1.42 -5.81 10.02
C GLU A 145 1.35 -7.35 9.83
N ASP A 146 0.29 -7.85 9.18
CA ASP A 146 0.16 -9.29 8.87
C ASP A 146 1.29 -9.77 7.93
N PHE A 147 1.60 -8.95 6.92
CA PHE A 147 2.70 -9.20 5.98
C PHE A 147 4.05 -9.23 6.69
N LYS A 148 4.30 -8.23 7.54
CA LYS A 148 5.51 -8.08 8.36
C LYS A 148 5.71 -9.30 9.26
N SER A 149 4.70 -9.65 10.07
CA SER A 149 4.73 -10.84 10.94
C SER A 149 5.05 -12.11 10.14
N THR A 150 4.36 -12.32 9.01
CA THR A 150 4.60 -13.49 8.16
C THR A 150 6.01 -13.51 7.58
N LEU A 151 6.54 -12.35 7.16
CA LEU A 151 7.85 -12.24 6.51
C LEU A 151 9.00 -12.44 7.50
N THR A 152 8.84 -11.98 8.74
CA THR A 152 9.86 -12.04 9.79
C THR A 152 9.74 -13.28 10.68
N GLY A 153 8.61 -14.01 10.61
CA GLY A 153 8.36 -15.19 11.43
C GLY A 153 7.96 -14.88 12.87
N ASN A 154 7.39 -13.69 13.11
CA ASN A 154 6.84 -13.27 14.40
C ASN A 154 5.36 -13.60 14.50
#